data_AF-A0A817UK71-F1
#
_entry.id   AF-A0A817UK71-F1
#
_cell.length_a   1.000
_cell.length_b   1.000
_cell.length_c   1.000
_cell.angle_alpha   90.00
_cell.angle_beta   90.00
_cell.angle_gamma   90.00
#
_symmetry.space_group_name_H-M   'P 1'
#
loop_
_entity.id
_entity.type
_entity.pdbx_description
1 polymer ?
#
loop_
_entity_poly.entity_id
_entity_poly.type
_entity_poly.pdbx_seq_one_letter_code
_entity_poly.pdbx_strand_id
1 'polypeptide(L)'
;MIIGYTIDDLGEAAAEQTFSWKINNDESVESVVTVENYYKERYGIQINDVIKKIFSRGHRYMYVGVDLSHIVSGPKKYSTVAVVASADDIPNRYFKEIYVQERLSEERSQSREYVVDMKAIMKSLISQYDQHHGYSPKWIVIYRDGVSDSEFDTVFYNELKGIREACVELSRVYRPYLTYIVVNKRHHTRIFPDDLNSNVPAGTVVDSHVITNPTTYDFFLNSHHENKVNKII
;
A
#
# COMPACT_ATOMS: atom_id res chain seq x y z
N MET A 1 -4.10 9.32 -0.54
CA MET A 1 -3.42 9.08 0.74
C MET A 1 -2.88 7.67 0.73
N ILE A 2 -1.59 7.50 1.03
CA ILE A 2 -0.93 6.20 1.15
C ILE A 2 -0.47 6.09 2.60
N ILE A 3 -0.97 5.09 3.33
CA ILE A 3 -0.54 4.77 4.69
C ILE A 3 0.30 3.50 4.61
N GLY A 4 1.55 3.52 5.07
CA GLY A 4 2.49 2.41 4.91
C GLY A 4 3.13 1.97 6.21
N TYR A 5 3.16 0.67 6.46
CA TYR A 5 3.91 0.08 7.57
C TYR A 5 4.89 -0.97 7.06
N THR A 6 6.12 -0.91 7.55
CA THR A 6 7.08 -2.02 7.41
C THR A 6 7.07 -2.80 8.71
N ILE A 7 6.85 -4.10 8.59
CA ILE A 7 6.71 -5.03 9.71
C ILE A 7 7.96 -5.89 9.72
N ASP A 8 8.67 -5.89 10.84
CA ASP A 8 9.89 -6.67 11.01
C ASP A 8 9.61 -8.12 11.45
N ASP A 9 10.69 -8.89 11.62
CA ASP A 9 10.67 -10.32 11.92
C ASP A 9 9.99 -10.68 13.27
N LEU A 10 9.80 -9.71 14.17
CA LEU A 10 9.17 -9.90 15.48
C LEU A 10 7.66 -9.62 15.46
N GLY A 11 7.19 -9.05 14.35
CA GLY A 11 5.80 -8.76 14.13
C GLY A 11 5.24 -7.58 14.94
N GLU A 12 6.13 -6.82 15.56
CA GLU A 12 5.89 -5.44 15.93
C GLU A 12 5.89 -4.60 14.64
N ALA A 13 5.02 -3.59 14.57
CA ALA A 13 5.29 -2.51 13.64
C ALA A 13 6.60 -1.90 14.11
N ALA A 14 7.66 -1.97 13.32
CA ALA A 14 8.91 -1.32 13.66
C ALA A 14 8.69 0.20 13.61
N ALA A 15 8.17 0.76 14.70
CA ALA A 15 8.26 2.15 15.05
C ALA A 15 9.61 2.40 15.73
N GLU A 16 10.71 1.93 15.13
CA GLU A 16 12.06 2.20 15.61
C GLU A 16 12.92 2.72 14.48
N GLN A 17 12.70 3.99 14.16
CA GLN A 17 13.73 5.03 14.27
C GLN A 17 13.02 6.35 14.59
N THR A 18 12.90 6.64 15.88
CA THR A 18 12.40 7.92 16.37
C THR A 18 13.34 9.04 15.90
N PHE A 19 12.90 9.84 14.93
CA PHE A 19 13.44 11.18 14.74
C PHE A 19 12.33 12.17 15.13
N SER A 20 12.28 12.51 16.42
CA SER A 20 11.39 13.58 16.88
C SER A 20 11.91 14.92 16.36
N TRP A 21 11.10 15.65 15.60
CA TRP A 21 11.36 17.05 15.32
C TRP A 21 10.30 17.91 16.02
N LYS A 22 10.77 18.79 16.90
CA LYS A 22 10.04 20.01 17.26
C LYS A 22 10.37 21.05 16.19
N ILE A 23 9.37 21.56 15.50
CA ILE A 23 9.47 22.81 14.75
C ILE A 23 8.41 23.76 15.30
N ASN A 24 8.87 24.99 15.56
CA ASN A 24 8.13 26.05 16.22
C ASN A 24 6.88 26.46 15.42
N ASN A 25 5.89 26.96 16.16
CA ASN A 25 4.69 27.61 15.65
C ASN A 25 5.05 28.84 14.81
N ASP A 26 5.09 28.68 13.50
CA ASP A 26 4.62 29.61 12.47
C ASP A 26 5.04 29.03 11.11
N GLU A 27 4.30 29.40 10.07
CA GLU A 27 4.61 29.21 8.63
C GLU A 27 3.86 28.09 7.88
N SER A 28 3.32 28.54 6.77
CA SER A 28 2.62 27.86 5.67
C SER A 28 3.29 26.58 5.20
N VAL A 29 2.51 25.70 4.57
CA VAL A 29 2.98 24.48 3.90
C VAL A 29 3.94 24.87 2.75
N GLU A 30 5.22 25.07 3.06
CA GLU A 30 6.19 25.72 2.17
C GLU A 30 6.95 24.79 1.21
N SER A 31 6.60 23.51 1.06
CA SER A 31 7.35 22.65 0.13
C SER A 31 6.52 21.58 -0.56
N VAL A 32 5.96 21.95 -1.72
CA VAL A 32 5.52 21.00 -2.75
C VAL A 32 6.75 20.60 -3.57
N VAL A 33 7.29 19.41 -3.35
CA VAL A 33 8.51 18.93 -4.03
C VAL A 33 8.23 17.60 -4.72
N THR A 34 8.87 17.35 -5.86
CA THR A 34 8.80 16.04 -6.52
C THR A 34 9.54 14.99 -5.71
N VAL A 35 9.14 13.71 -5.79
CA VAL A 35 9.85 12.61 -5.09
C VAL A 35 11.37 12.67 -5.35
N GLU A 36 11.77 12.86 -6.62
CA GLU A 36 13.17 12.88 -7.00
C GLU A 36 13.95 14.02 -6.33
N ASN A 37 13.40 15.24 -6.35
CA ASN A 37 14.05 16.39 -5.70
C ASN A 37 14.03 16.26 -4.18
N TYR A 38 12.92 15.80 -3.59
CA TYR A 38 12.78 15.62 -2.15
C TYR A 38 13.85 14.68 -1.60
N TYR A 39 14.03 13.51 -2.20
CA TYR A 39 15.02 12.54 -1.72
C TYR A 39 16.46 12.96 -2.03
N LYS A 40 16.69 13.64 -3.16
CA LYS A 40 18.01 14.14 -3.54
C LYS A 40 18.47 15.25 -2.61
N GLU A 41 17.64 16.25 -2.36
CA GLU A 41 17.99 17.42 -1.55
C GLU A 41 18.10 17.06 -0.07
N ARG A 42 17.18 16.24 0.44
CA ARG A 42 17.10 15.91 1.87
C ARG A 42 18.06 14.81 2.31
N TYR A 43 18.29 13.81 1.45
CA TYR A 43 19.04 12.61 1.81
C TYR A 43 20.25 12.33 0.90
N GLY A 44 20.49 13.15 -0.12
CA GLY A 44 21.54 12.88 -1.11
C GLY A 44 21.26 11.63 -1.96
N ILE A 45 20.02 11.13 -1.96
CA ILE A 45 19.64 9.88 -2.62
C ILE A 45 19.16 10.17 -4.04
N GLN A 46 19.81 9.56 -5.03
CA GLN A 46 19.30 9.54 -6.40
C GLN A 46 18.29 8.41 -6.57
N ILE A 47 17.06 8.76 -6.94
CA ILE A 47 15.96 7.77 -7.02
C ILE A 47 16.23 6.68 -8.07
N ASN A 48 16.93 7.03 -9.15
CA ASN A 48 17.33 6.07 -10.18
C ASN A 48 18.27 4.99 -9.65
N ASP A 49 19.12 5.30 -8.68
CA ASP A 49 20.01 4.32 -8.06
C ASP A 49 19.23 3.39 -7.11
N VAL A 50 18.22 3.94 -6.42
CA VAL A 50 17.29 3.15 -5.61
C VAL A 50 16.47 2.20 -6.49
N ILE A 51 15.91 2.69 -7.61
CA ILE A 51 15.16 1.89 -8.58
C ILE A 51 16.04 0.76 -9.13
N LYS A 52 17.27 1.08 -9.57
CA LYS A 52 18.21 0.05 -10.05
C LYS A 52 18.49 -0.99 -8.97
N LYS A 53 18.63 -0.58 -7.71
CA LYS A 53 18.86 -1.51 -6.60
C LYS A 53 17.64 -2.39 -6.35
N ILE A 54 16.44 -1.80 -6.23
CA ILE A 54 15.20 -2.53 -5.93
C ILE A 54 14.83 -3.51 -7.06
N PHE A 55 15.01 -3.11 -8.32
CA PHE A 55 14.64 -3.90 -9.50
C PHE A 55 15.83 -4.57 -10.19
N SER A 56 16.97 -4.71 -9.51
CA SER A 56 18.08 -5.49 -10.05
C SER A 56 17.81 -7.00 -9.94
N ARG A 57 18.38 -7.76 -10.87
CA ARG A 57 18.22 -9.21 -10.94
C ARG A 57 18.67 -9.88 -9.64
N GLY A 58 17.88 -10.86 -9.18
CA GLY A 58 18.18 -11.63 -7.96
C GLY A 58 17.67 -11.00 -6.67
N HIS A 59 17.02 -9.83 -6.75
CA HIS A 59 16.24 -9.30 -5.65
C HIS A 59 14.93 -10.07 -5.50
N ARG A 60 14.68 -10.60 -4.30
CA ARG A 60 13.55 -11.51 -4.01
C ARG A 60 12.34 -10.74 -3.48
N TYR A 61 11.95 -9.67 -4.16
CA TYR A 61 10.72 -8.94 -3.86
C TYR A 61 9.53 -9.57 -4.59
N MET A 62 8.41 -9.65 -3.89
CA MET A 62 7.11 -9.93 -4.47
C MET A 62 6.17 -8.76 -4.16
N TYR A 63 5.67 -8.11 -5.20
CA TYR A 63 4.70 -7.02 -5.09
C TYR A 63 3.30 -7.59 -5.22
N VAL A 64 2.45 -7.30 -4.23
CA VAL A 64 1.10 -7.84 -4.13
C VAL A 64 0.10 -6.69 -4.18
N GLY A 65 -0.91 -6.80 -5.03
CA GLY A 65 -2.04 -5.87 -5.06
C GLY A 65 -3.29 -6.58 -4.54
N VAL A 66 -4.02 -5.95 -3.62
CA VAL A 66 -5.24 -6.49 -3.00
C VAL A 66 -6.36 -5.46 -3.15
N ASP A 67 -7.45 -5.86 -3.83
CA ASP A 67 -8.68 -5.09 -3.93
C ASP A 67 -9.89 -5.94 -3.53
N LEU A 68 -10.82 -5.30 -2.84
CA LEU A 68 -12.08 -5.89 -2.42
C LEU A 68 -13.21 -4.95 -2.87
N SER A 69 -14.07 -5.46 -3.75
CA SER A 69 -15.19 -4.70 -4.28
C SER A 69 -16.51 -5.33 -3.88
N HIS A 70 -17.41 -4.52 -3.32
CA HIS A 70 -18.76 -4.94 -2.98
C HIS A 70 -19.68 -4.78 -4.19
N ILE A 71 -20.47 -5.81 -4.47
CA ILE A 71 -21.60 -5.68 -5.40
C ILE A 71 -22.72 -4.95 -4.65
N VAL A 72 -23.07 -3.75 -5.13
CA VAL A 72 -24.07 -2.88 -4.49
C VAL A 72 -25.49 -3.20 -4.97
N SER A 73 -25.65 -3.88 -6.11
CA SER A 73 -26.95 -4.18 -6.72
C SER A 73 -27.14 -5.65 -7.05
N GLY A 74 -28.33 -6.17 -6.75
CA GLY A 74 -28.73 -7.55 -7.07
C GLY A 74 -29.17 -8.36 -5.84
N PRO A 75 -29.77 -9.55 -6.06
CA PRO A 75 -30.33 -10.38 -4.98
C PRO A 75 -29.26 -11.10 -4.14
N LYS A 76 -28.01 -11.14 -4.64
CA LYS A 76 -26.89 -11.90 -4.08
C LYS A 76 -25.89 -10.95 -3.42
N LYS A 77 -25.58 -11.19 -2.15
CA LYS A 77 -24.81 -10.30 -1.26
C LYS A 77 -23.36 -10.77 -1.13
N TYR A 78 -22.57 -10.55 -2.18
CA TYR A 78 -21.16 -10.95 -2.18
C TYR A 78 -20.22 -9.78 -2.40
N SER A 79 -18.99 -9.97 -1.94
CA SER A 79 -17.85 -9.14 -2.28
C SER A 79 -16.90 -9.95 -3.14
N THR A 80 -16.36 -9.33 -4.17
CA THR A 80 -15.32 -9.93 -5.01
C THR A 80 -13.97 -9.49 -4.47
N VAL A 81 -13.09 -10.45 -4.25
CA VAL A 81 -11.70 -10.23 -3.86
C VAL A 81 -10.83 -10.53 -5.08
N ALA A 82 -9.92 -9.60 -5.38
CA ALA A 82 -8.89 -9.80 -6.38
C ALA A 82 -7.52 -9.57 -5.73
N VAL A 83 -6.67 -10.58 -5.77
CA VAL A 83 -5.28 -10.48 -5.33
C VAL A 83 -4.35 -10.84 -6.47
N VAL A 84 -3.35 -10.01 -6.72
CA VAL A 84 -2.33 -10.23 -7.74
C VAL A 84 -0.95 -10.20 -7.11
N ALA A 85 -0.01 -10.99 -7.62
CA ALA A 85 1.38 -10.99 -7.17
C ALA A 85 2.35 -10.95 -8.35
N SER A 86 3.39 -10.13 -8.28
CA SER A 86 4.37 -9.99 -9.35
C SER A 86 5.08 -11.32 -9.61
N ALA A 87 5.13 -11.74 -10.87
CA ALA A 87 5.80 -12.96 -11.31
C ALA A 87 7.28 -12.73 -11.67
N ASP A 88 7.68 -11.49 -11.96
CA ASP A 88 9.02 -11.15 -12.47
C ASP A 88 9.77 -10.21 -11.51
N ASP A 89 11.12 -10.27 -11.50
CA ASP A 89 12.00 -9.35 -10.74
C ASP A 89 11.75 -7.87 -11.11
N ILE A 90 11.46 -7.63 -12.39
CA ILE A 90 10.93 -6.37 -12.89
C ILE A 90 9.43 -6.59 -13.06
N PRO A 91 8.57 -6.05 -12.19
CA PRO A 91 7.20 -6.52 -12.00
C PRO A 91 6.28 -6.12 -13.16
N ASN A 92 6.35 -6.88 -14.26
CA ASN A 92 5.57 -6.67 -15.47
C ASN A 92 4.43 -7.71 -15.60
N ARG A 93 4.69 -8.97 -15.28
CA ARG A 93 3.66 -10.03 -15.24
C ARG A 93 3.23 -10.30 -13.81
N TYR A 94 1.98 -10.73 -13.65
CA TYR A 94 1.38 -11.00 -12.35
C TYR A 94 0.60 -12.32 -12.36
N PHE A 95 0.76 -13.11 -11.31
CA PHE A 95 -0.18 -14.15 -10.92
C PHE A 95 -1.44 -13.51 -10.34
N LYS A 96 -2.56 -14.22 -10.39
CA LYS A 96 -3.86 -13.72 -9.90
C LYS A 96 -4.64 -14.79 -9.19
N GLU A 97 -5.35 -14.36 -8.16
CA GLU A 97 -6.28 -15.13 -7.36
C GLU A 97 -7.56 -14.31 -7.22
N ILE A 98 -8.71 -14.88 -7.61
CA ILE A 98 -10.00 -14.18 -7.60
C ILE A 98 -11.01 -15.03 -6.84
N TYR A 99 -11.62 -14.43 -5.82
CA TYR A 99 -12.51 -15.09 -4.89
C TYR A 99 -13.79 -14.31 -4.70
N VAL A 100 -14.83 -15.01 -4.25
CA VAL A 100 -16.12 -14.43 -3.88
C VAL A 100 -16.34 -14.74 -2.40
N GLN A 101 -16.54 -13.72 -1.57
CA GLN A 101 -16.84 -13.88 -0.15
C GLN A 101 -18.23 -13.34 0.19
N GLU A 102 -18.94 -14.04 1.07
CA GLU A 102 -20.28 -13.68 1.52
C GLU A 102 -20.25 -12.47 2.47
N ARG A 103 -21.26 -11.58 2.35
CA ARG A 103 -21.46 -10.46 3.27
C ARG A 103 -22.26 -10.90 4.49
N LEU A 104 -21.85 -10.46 5.67
CA LEU A 104 -22.57 -10.73 6.92
C LEU A 104 -23.85 -9.89 7.09
N SER A 105 -23.98 -8.79 6.36
CA SER A 105 -25.05 -7.79 6.56
C SER A 105 -25.52 -7.14 5.25
N GLU A 106 -26.70 -6.52 5.29
CA GLU A 106 -27.23 -5.70 4.20
C GLU A 106 -26.57 -4.32 4.14
N GLU A 107 -26.29 -3.72 5.30
CA GLU A 107 -25.62 -2.44 5.42
C GLU A 107 -24.16 -2.55 5.00
N ARG A 108 -23.72 -1.66 4.09
CA ARG A 108 -22.33 -1.60 3.64
C ARG A 108 -21.38 -1.47 4.84
N SER A 109 -21.72 -0.60 5.79
CA SER A 109 -20.97 -0.33 7.02
C SER A 109 -20.78 -1.54 7.95
N GLN A 110 -21.46 -2.66 7.70
CA GLN A 110 -21.34 -3.90 8.48
C GLN A 110 -20.74 -5.06 7.64
N SER A 111 -20.27 -4.77 6.43
CA SER A 111 -19.64 -5.76 5.56
C SER A 111 -18.23 -6.09 6.05
N ARG A 112 -17.76 -7.31 5.78
CA ARG A 112 -16.35 -7.66 6.05
C ARG A 112 -15.48 -6.99 4.99
N GLU A 113 -14.75 -5.97 5.41
CA GLU A 113 -13.78 -5.24 4.57
C GLU A 113 -12.42 -5.95 4.48
N TYR A 114 -12.20 -6.98 5.29
CA TYR A 114 -11.03 -7.84 5.21
C TYR A 114 -11.28 -9.05 4.32
N VAL A 115 -10.21 -9.51 3.66
CA VAL A 115 -10.22 -10.75 2.87
C VAL A 115 -10.24 -11.97 3.80
N VAL A 116 -11.33 -12.75 3.74
CA VAL A 116 -11.51 -13.92 4.62
C VAL A 116 -10.50 -15.03 4.32
N ASP A 117 -10.30 -15.34 3.04
CA ASP A 117 -9.42 -16.44 2.60
C ASP A 117 -7.98 -16.00 2.32
N MET A 118 -7.53 -14.91 2.96
CA MET A 118 -6.20 -14.31 2.71
C MET A 118 -5.07 -15.33 2.85
N LYS A 119 -5.19 -16.25 3.82
CA LYS A 119 -4.23 -17.34 4.01
C LYS A 119 -4.10 -18.24 2.78
N ALA A 120 -5.22 -18.73 2.25
CA ALA A 120 -5.22 -19.65 1.12
C ALA A 120 -4.71 -18.96 -0.15
N ILE A 121 -5.16 -17.71 -0.37
CA ILE A 121 -4.75 -16.87 -1.50
C ILE A 121 -3.22 -16.65 -1.48
N MET A 122 -2.68 -16.20 -0.35
CA MET A 122 -1.26 -15.89 -0.23
C MET A 122 -0.39 -17.15 -0.32
N LYS A 123 -0.86 -18.26 0.24
CA LYS A 123 -0.18 -19.56 0.08
C LYS A 123 -0.07 -19.93 -1.40
N SER A 124 -1.15 -19.79 -2.16
CA SER A 124 -1.16 -20.06 -3.60
C SER A 124 -0.19 -19.16 -4.35
N LEU A 125 -0.27 -17.84 -4.14
CA LEU A 125 0.58 -16.87 -4.85
C LEU A 125 2.06 -17.03 -4.53
N ILE A 126 2.42 -17.26 -3.26
CA ILE A 126 3.82 -17.50 -2.85
C ILE A 126 4.32 -18.82 -3.46
N SER A 127 3.48 -19.86 -3.52
CA SER A 127 3.84 -21.13 -4.15
C SER A 127 4.06 -20.96 -5.66
N GLN A 128 3.22 -20.18 -6.33
CA GLN A 128 3.38 -19.86 -7.76
C GLN A 128 4.68 -19.09 -8.02
N TYR A 129 5.01 -18.12 -7.16
CA TYR A 129 6.29 -17.41 -7.22
C TYR A 129 7.47 -18.36 -7.04
N ASP A 130 7.45 -19.19 -5.99
CA ASP A 130 8.52 -20.16 -5.69
C ASP A 130 8.72 -21.17 -6.83
N GLN A 131 7.64 -21.67 -7.42
CA GLN A 131 7.70 -22.57 -8.58
C GLN A 131 8.25 -21.86 -9.83
N HIS A 132 7.98 -20.56 -10.00
CA HIS A 132 8.45 -19.80 -11.14
C HIS A 132 9.94 -19.46 -11.05
N HIS A 133 10.43 -19.12 -9.85
CA HIS A 133 11.80 -18.64 -9.62
C HIS A 133 12.76 -19.71 -9.09
N GLY A 134 12.23 -20.79 -8.52
CA GLY A 134 12.99 -21.78 -7.75
C GLY A 134 13.40 -21.31 -6.35
N TYR A 135 12.84 -20.20 -5.87
CA TYR A 135 13.02 -19.69 -4.51
C TYR A 135 11.82 -18.86 -4.06
N SER A 136 11.55 -18.89 -2.76
CA SER A 136 10.50 -18.11 -2.13
C SER A 136 10.91 -16.64 -1.99
N PRO A 137 9.95 -15.69 -2.06
CA PRO A 137 10.26 -14.27 -1.93
C PRO A 137 10.79 -13.95 -0.53
N LYS A 138 11.81 -13.09 -0.43
CA LYS A 138 12.35 -12.64 0.85
C LYS A 138 11.60 -11.42 1.40
N TRP A 139 11.05 -10.61 0.50
CA TRP A 139 10.33 -9.39 0.82
C TRP A 139 8.98 -9.42 0.11
N ILE A 140 7.90 -9.16 0.84
CA ILE A 140 6.57 -9.09 0.28
C ILE A 140 6.01 -7.70 0.56
N VAL A 141 5.74 -6.95 -0.51
CA VAL A 141 5.19 -5.59 -0.45
C VAL A 141 3.75 -5.64 -0.89
N ILE A 142 2.82 -5.37 0.01
CA ILE A 142 1.38 -5.44 -0.21
C ILE A 142 0.80 -4.05 -0.37
N TYR A 143 0.08 -3.82 -1.46
CA TYR A 143 -0.73 -2.64 -1.71
C TYR A 143 -2.22 -3.00 -1.61
N ARG A 144 -2.89 -2.54 -0.55
CA ARG A 144 -4.30 -2.78 -0.26
C ARG A 144 -5.15 -1.55 -0.63
N ASP A 145 -6.07 -1.67 -1.58
CA ASP A 145 -6.93 -0.55 -2.05
C ASP A 145 -8.27 -0.46 -1.30
N GLY A 146 -8.73 0.74 -0.99
CA GLY A 146 -10.13 0.96 -0.61
C GLY A 146 -10.50 0.59 0.83
N VAL A 147 -9.54 0.58 1.75
CA VAL A 147 -9.81 0.47 3.19
C VAL A 147 -10.05 1.86 3.77
N SER A 148 -11.14 2.02 4.54
CA SER A 148 -11.40 3.26 5.27
C SER A 148 -10.54 3.35 6.54
N ASP A 149 -10.28 4.56 7.02
CA ASP A 149 -9.45 4.78 8.22
C ASP A 149 -10.05 4.09 9.46
N SER A 150 -11.39 4.07 9.59
CA SER A 150 -12.08 3.42 10.71
C SER A 150 -11.99 1.90 10.72
N GLU A 151 -11.73 1.28 9.57
CA GLU A 151 -11.68 -0.17 9.41
C GLU A 151 -10.24 -0.69 9.34
N PHE A 152 -9.26 0.21 9.24
CA PHE A 152 -7.85 -0.08 9.00
C PHE A 152 -7.29 -1.15 9.94
N ASP A 153 -7.38 -0.96 11.26
CA ASP A 153 -6.79 -1.89 12.23
C ASP A 153 -7.36 -3.30 12.12
N THR A 154 -8.68 -3.37 11.91
CA THR A 154 -9.38 -4.64 11.78
C THR A 154 -8.96 -5.36 10.50
N VAL A 155 -8.89 -4.64 9.38
CA VAL A 155 -8.46 -5.20 8.10
C VAL A 155 -7.02 -5.66 8.16
N PHE A 156 -6.13 -4.78 8.62
CA PHE A 156 -4.71 -5.03 8.76
C PHE A 156 -4.45 -6.28 9.60
N TYR A 157 -5.03 -6.37 10.80
CA TYR A 157 -4.78 -7.50 11.70
C TYR A 157 -5.23 -8.84 11.12
N ASN A 158 -6.45 -8.88 10.55
CA ASN A 158 -7.00 -10.13 10.00
C ASN A 158 -6.23 -10.59 8.76
N GLU A 159 -5.92 -9.68 7.84
CA GLU A 159 -5.19 -10.03 6.62
C GLU A 159 -3.73 -10.38 6.90
N LEU A 160 -3.05 -9.63 7.76
CA LEU A 160 -1.67 -9.91 8.18
C LEU A 160 -1.56 -11.28 8.86
N LYS A 161 -2.51 -11.62 9.72
CA LYS A 161 -2.60 -12.95 10.33
C LYS A 161 -2.68 -14.02 9.25
N GLY A 162 -3.56 -13.87 8.27
CA GLY A 162 -3.69 -14.80 7.15
C GLY A 162 -2.39 -14.96 6.34
N ILE A 163 -1.72 -13.84 6.02
CA ILE A 163 -0.42 -13.84 5.32
C ILE A 163 0.64 -14.61 6.11
N ARG A 164 0.76 -14.36 7.42
CA ARG A 164 1.73 -15.04 8.28
C ARG A 164 1.44 -16.54 8.40
N GLU A 165 0.19 -16.92 8.59
CA GLU A 165 -0.23 -18.31 8.64
C GLU A 165 0.07 -19.04 7.33
N ALA A 166 -0.08 -18.37 6.18
CA ALA A 166 0.30 -18.92 4.88
C ALA A 166 1.80 -19.20 4.80
N CYS A 167 2.63 -18.26 5.26
CA CYS A 167 4.09 -18.41 5.28
C CYS A 167 4.51 -19.60 6.17
N VAL A 168 3.95 -19.70 7.38
CA VAL A 168 4.23 -20.80 8.32
C VAL A 168 3.81 -22.16 7.74
N GLU A 169 2.68 -22.21 7.01
CA GLU A 169 2.19 -23.44 6.40
C GLU A 169 3.05 -23.90 5.23
N LEU A 170 3.62 -22.98 4.45
CA LEU A 170 4.59 -23.30 3.40
C LEU A 170 5.89 -23.85 3.99
N SER A 171 6.39 -23.22 5.05
CA SER A 171 7.53 -23.70 5.81
C SER A 171 7.60 -23.06 7.18
N ARG A 172 7.82 -23.88 8.23
CA ARG A 172 7.90 -23.39 9.62
C ARG A 172 8.99 -22.35 9.84
N VAL A 173 10.05 -22.37 9.03
CA VAL A 173 11.19 -21.44 9.11
C VAL A 173 11.08 -20.26 8.13
N TYR A 174 10.08 -20.26 7.24
CA TYR A 174 9.92 -19.18 6.27
C TYR A 174 9.31 -17.94 6.92
N ARG A 175 10.10 -16.88 6.98
CA ARG A 175 9.75 -15.58 7.56
C ARG A 175 10.20 -14.48 6.59
N PRO A 176 9.36 -14.12 5.60
CA PRO A 176 9.66 -12.99 4.74
C PRO A 176 9.42 -11.67 5.48
N TYR A 177 10.16 -10.63 5.09
CA TYR A 177 9.86 -9.26 5.52
C TYR A 177 8.57 -8.78 4.84
N LEU A 178 7.68 -8.17 5.61
CA LEU A 178 6.37 -7.73 5.13
C LEU A 178 6.28 -6.20 5.18
N THR A 179 5.90 -5.59 4.06
CA THR A 179 5.49 -4.18 4.02
C THR A 179 4.04 -4.13 3.60
N TYR A 180 3.19 -3.49 4.41
CA TYR A 180 1.75 -3.39 4.16
C TYR A 180 1.37 -1.92 3.95
N ILE A 181 0.87 -1.61 2.77
CA ILE A 181 0.59 -0.26 2.31
C ILE A 181 -0.88 -0.16 1.93
N VAL A 182 -1.65 0.63 2.65
CA VAL A 182 -3.03 0.98 2.28
C VAL A 182 -3.01 2.16 1.32
N VAL A 183 -3.65 1.99 0.18
CA VAL A 183 -3.79 3.00 -0.85
C VAL A 183 -5.24 3.48 -0.85
N ASN A 184 -5.44 4.74 -0.46
CA ASN A 184 -6.74 5.39 -0.54
C ASN A 184 -6.72 6.44 -1.67
N LYS A 185 -7.39 6.10 -2.79
CA LYS A 185 -7.49 6.95 -3.99
C LYS A 185 -8.68 7.91 -3.95
N ARG A 186 -9.67 7.67 -3.07
CA ARG A 186 -10.94 8.40 -3.02
C ARG A 186 -11.06 9.08 -1.65
N HIS A 187 -10.41 10.23 -1.52
CA HIS A 187 -10.45 11.06 -0.31
C HIS A 187 -10.87 12.50 -0.63
N HIS A 188 -11.14 13.27 0.42
CA HIS A 188 -11.57 14.67 0.30
C HIS A 188 -10.40 15.68 0.24
N THR A 189 -9.17 15.26 0.56
CA THR A 189 -7.99 16.13 0.44
C THR A 189 -7.73 16.50 -1.03
N ARG A 190 -7.49 17.79 -1.29
CA ARG A 190 -7.06 18.34 -2.58
C ARG A 190 -5.83 19.21 -2.33
N ILE A 191 -4.81 19.06 -3.18
CA ILE A 191 -3.55 19.80 -3.10
C ILE A 191 -3.50 20.70 -4.33
N PHE A 192 -3.33 22.00 -4.11
CA PHE A 192 -3.25 22.99 -5.17
C PHE A 192 -1.89 23.67 -5.12
N PRO A 193 -1.27 23.94 -6.29
CA PRO A 193 -0.15 24.86 -6.36
C PRO A 193 -0.63 26.30 -6.13
N ASP A 194 0.30 27.22 -5.86
CA ASP A 194 -0.02 28.65 -5.65
C ASP A 194 -0.77 29.27 -6.85
N ASP A 195 -0.47 28.79 -8.06
CA ASP A 195 -1.30 29.06 -9.24
C ASP A 195 -2.52 28.12 -9.28
N LEU A 196 -3.62 28.57 -8.69
CA LEU A 196 -4.92 27.89 -8.56
C LEU A 196 -5.57 27.48 -9.91
N ASN A 197 -4.93 27.74 -11.05
CA ASN A 197 -5.38 27.32 -12.37
C ASN A 197 -4.79 25.99 -12.83
N SER A 198 -3.93 25.37 -12.05
CA SER A 198 -3.26 24.12 -12.40
C SER A 198 -3.38 23.06 -11.32
N ASN A 199 -3.28 21.80 -11.72
CA ASN A 199 -3.09 20.70 -10.78
C ASN A 199 -1.59 20.60 -10.42
N VAL A 200 -1.30 20.04 -9.26
CA VAL A 200 0.09 19.76 -8.89
C VAL A 200 0.76 18.82 -9.92
N PRO A 201 2.07 18.96 -10.18
CA PRO A 201 2.79 18.07 -11.09
C PRO A 201 2.67 16.59 -10.70
N ALA A 202 2.76 15.70 -11.67
CA ALA A 202 2.94 14.27 -11.40
C ALA A 202 4.26 14.04 -10.65
N GLY A 203 4.25 13.13 -9.70
CA GLY A 203 5.36 12.88 -8.78
C GLY A 203 5.41 13.82 -7.58
N THR A 204 4.40 14.68 -7.35
CA THR A 204 4.32 15.51 -6.15
C THR A 204 4.05 14.66 -4.91
N VAL A 205 4.86 14.83 -3.86
CA VAL A 205 4.65 14.20 -2.55
C VAL A 205 4.39 15.25 -1.49
N VAL A 206 3.45 14.95 -0.59
CA VAL A 206 3.25 15.72 0.65
C VAL A 206 3.29 14.76 1.83
N ASP A 207 4.30 14.96 2.67
CA ASP A 207 4.61 14.18 3.87
C ASP A 207 4.89 15.17 5.01
N SER A 208 3.84 15.91 5.41
CA SER A 208 3.94 16.91 6.47
C SER A 208 2.89 16.61 7.54
N HIS A 209 3.32 16.52 8.80
CA HIS A 209 2.47 16.29 9.97
C HIS A 209 1.33 17.32 10.16
N VAL A 210 1.27 18.37 9.33
CA VAL A 210 0.17 19.33 9.25
C VAL A 210 -1.09 18.71 8.62
N ILE A 211 -0.93 17.84 7.62
CA ILE A 211 -2.04 17.22 6.88
C ILE A 211 -1.98 15.69 6.85
N THR A 212 -0.87 15.10 7.28
CA THR A 212 -0.71 13.66 7.51
C THR A 212 -0.93 13.34 8.99
N ASN A 213 -1.12 12.07 9.31
CA ASN A 213 -1.34 11.64 10.68
C ASN A 213 -0.07 11.89 11.53
N PRO A 214 -0.21 12.46 12.74
CA PRO A 214 0.94 12.78 13.59
C PRO A 214 1.62 11.54 14.21
N THR A 215 0.97 10.37 14.13
CA THR A 215 1.40 9.13 14.83
C THR A 215 1.60 7.94 13.90
N THR A 216 1.13 8.02 12.66
CA THR A 216 1.26 6.94 11.67
C THR A 216 2.06 7.41 10.46
N TYR A 217 2.66 6.49 9.72
CA TYR A 217 3.39 6.82 8.49
C TYR A 217 2.44 6.89 7.30
N ASP A 218 2.02 8.10 6.93
CA ASP A 218 1.21 8.36 5.75
C ASP A 218 1.71 9.55 4.95
N PHE A 219 1.48 9.49 3.64
CA PHE A 219 1.84 10.54 2.70
C PHE A 219 0.81 10.65 1.58
N PHE A 220 0.76 11.81 0.94
CA PHE A 220 0.06 12.00 -0.33
C PHE A 220 1.06 11.91 -1.48
N LEU A 221 0.68 11.19 -2.54
CA LEU A 221 1.42 11.14 -3.79
C LEU A 221 0.45 11.40 -4.94
N ASN A 222 0.68 12.46 -5.70
CA ASN A 222 0.04 12.66 -7.00
C ASN A 222 0.90 11.97 -8.07
N SER A 223 0.60 10.73 -8.43
CA SER A 223 1.43 9.95 -9.35
C SER A 223 1.07 10.13 -10.83
N HIS A 224 0.00 10.85 -11.15
CA HIS A 224 -0.52 11.00 -12.51
C HIS A 224 -0.61 12.46 -12.96
N HIS A 225 -0.59 12.63 -14.28
CA HIS A 225 -0.98 13.90 -14.90
C HIS A 225 -2.50 13.96 -15.00
N GLU A 226 -3.08 15.06 -14.55
CA GLU A 226 -4.51 15.32 -14.72
C GLU A 226 -4.77 16.22 -15.92
N ASN A 227 -5.53 15.71 -16.89
CA ASN A 227 -5.88 16.44 -18.12
C ASN A 227 -7.04 17.44 -17.94
N LYS A 228 -7.69 17.47 -16.76
CA LYS A 228 -8.80 18.38 -16.45
C LYS A 228 -8.62 18.96 -15.05
N VAL A 229 -8.69 20.29 -14.96
CA VAL A 229 -8.71 21.02 -13.69
C VAL A 229 -10.16 21.06 -13.21
N ASN A 230 -10.50 20.22 -12.22
CA ASN A 230 -11.81 20.27 -11.59
C ASN A 230 -11.78 21.36 -10.51
N LYS A 231 -12.07 22.61 -10.88
CA LYS A 231 -12.42 23.64 -9.89
C LYS A 231 -13.75 23.26 -9.24
N ILE A 232 -13.76 23.11 -7.92
CA ILE A 232 -14.99 23.26 -7.17
C ILE A 232 -15.20 24.77 -7.07
N ILE A 233 -16.11 25.31 -7.87
CA ILE A 233 -16.67 26.66 -7.66
C ILE A 233 -17.89 26.48 -6.76
#